data_AF-A0A1H9MGQ8-F1
#
_entry.id   AF-A0A1H9MGQ8-F1
#
_cell.length_a   1.000
_cell.length_b   1.000
_cell.length_c   1.000
_cell.angle_alpha   90.00
_cell.angle_beta   90.00
_cell.angle_gamma   90.00
#
_symmetry.space_group_name_H-M   'P 1'
#
loop_
_entity.id
_entity.type
_entity.pdbx_description
1 polymer ?
#
loop_
_entity_poly.entity_id
_entity_poly.type
_entity_poly.pdbx_seq_one_letter_code
_entity_poly.pdbx_strand_id
1 'polypeptide(L)'
;MWSYFKFEFKQFFTNKKNLAIYFLLAFATFFYVFKIAPAYNPIEQVEYEEIEARYLTRQEFLDSMEGQNIYRLHPAIIFAIDIFKQINPIDKARLEALDEGDLKKYAEVTRDWYYFTNAITYKSDSFSYNSKYFIKNNDYAEDDAFYAYLEQAARYDTYANANYELSTEIFEQRTALQTFERLLKGLLPVILIVCVLLLAIDIVTKDRRHPSIIKGFPISDWKKLLVKMVVVLLGSLVLFVPLLAGLIIIGLQSGFGNFNLPSPMYAPHLEWRQEGKFEPMTLGMFLGQTLILLLTWFMVIINVVLLCSIIFRNEMMNFAIGLLLIFGEKFYFSRYVGYFWDIQIYPTSYIQVGQIVSKQRNFYYMNDFLDFNLGLQLLLVLAVVIILFMLLTVMNRRYKLIK
;
A
#
# COMPACT_ATOMS: atom_id res chain seq x y z
N MET A 1 -6.61 -38.89 5.04
CA MET A 1 -6.18 -37.48 4.85
C MET A 1 -7.12 -36.52 5.59
N TRP A 2 -8.44 -36.61 5.37
CA TRP A 2 -9.43 -35.76 6.04
C TRP A 2 -9.38 -35.76 7.58
N SER A 3 -9.24 -36.93 8.21
CA SER A 3 -9.14 -37.02 9.69
C SER A 3 -7.90 -36.29 10.23
N TYR A 4 -6.79 -36.36 9.52
CA TYR A 4 -5.56 -35.64 9.88
C TYR A 4 -5.70 -34.13 9.66
N PHE A 5 -6.35 -33.71 8.57
CA PHE A 5 -6.71 -32.30 8.35
C PHE A 5 -7.57 -31.75 9.49
N LYS A 6 -8.66 -32.45 9.87
CA LYS A 6 -9.51 -32.04 10.99
C LYS A 6 -8.74 -31.92 12.30
N PHE A 7 -7.85 -32.88 12.57
CA PHE A 7 -6.99 -32.86 13.74
C PHE A 7 -6.07 -31.64 13.76
N GLU A 8 -5.32 -31.41 12.68
CA GLU A 8 -4.41 -30.27 12.54
C GLU A 8 -5.13 -28.94 12.59
N PHE A 9 -6.28 -28.82 11.92
CA PHE A 9 -7.10 -27.63 11.88
C PHE A 9 -7.61 -27.28 13.29
N LYS A 10 -8.15 -28.27 14.03
CA LYS A 10 -8.57 -28.07 15.42
C LYS A 10 -7.39 -27.65 16.30
N GLN A 11 -6.25 -28.33 16.18
CA GLN A 11 -5.07 -27.99 16.98
C GLN A 11 -4.57 -26.57 16.66
N PHE A 12 -4.61 -26.17 15.39
CA PHE A 12 -4.18 -24.85 14.94
C PHE A 12 -5.02 -23.73 15.58
N PHE A 13 -6.35 -23.85 15.58
CA PHE A 13 -7.24 -22.83 16.16
C PHE A 13 -7.38 -22.89 17.69
N THR A 14 -6.99 -24.00 18.33
CA THR A 14 -6.94 -24.10 19.79
C THR A 14 -5.56 -23.75 20.38
N ASN A 15 -4.55 -23.52 19.53
CA ASN A 15 -3.23 -23.13 19.98
C ASN A 15 -3.26 -21.71 20.57
N LYS A 16 -2.88 -21.57 21.84
CA LYS A 16 -2.84 -20.29 22.55
C LYS A 16 -1.97 -19.24 21.86
N LYS A 17 -0.87 -19.63 21.21
CA LYS A 17 -0.02 -18.71 20.44
C LYS A 17 -0.74 -18.16 19.23
N ASN A 18 -1.41 -19.01 18.46
CA ASN A 18 -2.15 -18.60 17.26
C ASN A 18 -3.34 -17.71 17.64
N LEU A 19 -4.07 -18.09 18.70
CA LEU A 19 -5.13 -17.26 19.27
C LEU A 19 -4.61 -15.88 19.69
N ALA A 20 -3.46 -15.81 20.36
CA ALA A 20 -2.85 -14.54 20.74
C ALA A 20 -2.55 -13.64 19.53
N ILE A 21 -2.09 -14.19 18.41
CA ILE A 21 -1.86 -13.41 17.17
C ILE A 21 -3.17 -12.81 16.66
N TYR A 22 -4.25 -13.60 16.59
CA TYR A 22 -5.56 -13.08 16.17
C TYR A 22 -6.09 -12.01 17.13
N PHE A 23 -5.97 -12.21 18.44
CA PHE A 23 -6.40 -11.23 19.43
C PHE A 23 -5.59 -9.93 19.36
N LEU A 24 -4.27 -10.02 19.17
CA LEU A 24 -3.41 -8.85 19.00
C LEU A 24 -3.76 -8.06 17.74
N LEU A 25 -3.99 -8.75 16.61
CA LEU A 25 -4.42 -8.10 15.38
C LEU A 25 -5.80 -7.47 15.51
N ALA A 26 -6.74 -8.15 16.18
CA ALA A 26 -8.07 -7.60 16.47
C ALA A 26 -7.97 -6.36 17.35
N PHE A 27 -7.18 -6.40 18.43
CA PHE A 27 -6.93 -5.25 19.30
C PHE A 27 -6.33 -4.08 18.52
N ALA A 28 -5.28 -4.32 17.72
CA ALA A 28 -4.67 -3.31 16.87
C ALA A 28 -5.66 -2.72 15.86
N THR A 29 -6.55 -3.54 15.30
CA THR A 29 -7.59 -3.09 14.36
C THR A 29 -8.59 -2.19 15.06
N PHE A 30 -9.13 -2.59 16.22
CA PHE A 30 -10.07 -1.76 16.97
C PHE A 30 -9.41 -0.47 17.46
N PHE A 31 -8.16 -0.53 17.92
CA PHE A 31 -7.39 0.66 18.28
C PHE A 31 -7.26 1.61 17.09
N TYR A 32 -6.88 1.08 15.92
CA TYR A 32 -6.78 1.87 14.70
C TYR A 32 -8.11 2.55 14.37
N VAL A 33 -9.21 1.81 14.35
CA VAL A 33 -10.51 2.35 13.94
C VAL A 33 -11.09 3.35 14.93
N PHE A 34 -10.87 3.19 16.24
CA PHE A 34 -11.43 4.12 17.23
C PHE A 34 -10.53 5.31 17.55
N LYS A 35 -9.21 5.22 17.29
CA LYS A 35 -8.26 6.28 17.65
C LYS A 35 -7.52 6.88 16.47
N ILE A 36 -7.11 6.08 15.49
CA ILE A 36 -6.24 6.54 14.39
C ILE A 36 -7.08 6.98 13.19
N ALA A 37 -8.03 6.16 12.74
CA ALA A 37 -8.85 6.46 11.57
C ALA A 37 -9.67 7.77 11.71
N PRO A 38 -10.34 8.05 12.86
CA PRO A 38 -11.10 9.29 13.01
C PRO A 38 -10.21 10.53 13.14
N ALA A 39 -8.97 10.36 13.62
CA ALA A 39 -7.98 11.43 13.75
C ALA A 39 -7.11 11.59 12.49
N TYR A 40 -7.39 10.84 11.42
CA TYR A 40 -6.68 10.98 10.17
C TYR A 40 -6.87 12.38 9.60
N ASN A 41 -5.78 13.03 9.23
CA ASN A 41 -5.77 14.35 8.63
C ASN A 41 -4.94 14.27 7.35
N PRO A 42 -5.57 14.22 6.16
CA PRO A 42 -4.85 14.18 4.90
C PRO A 42 -4.07 15.48 4.70
N ILE A 43 -2.89 15.38 4.08
CA ILE A 43 -2.10 16.57 3.73
C ILE A 43 -2.90 17.44 2.73
N GLU A 44 -3.43 16.76 1.71
CA GLU A 44 -4.29 17.31 0.66
C GLU A 44 -5.74 17.13 1.06
N GLN A 45 -6.28 18.09 1.81
CA GLN A 45 -7.68 18.08 2.27
C GLN A 45 -8.47 19.27 1.71
N VAL A 46 -9.80 19.17 1.76
CA VAL A 46 -10.69 20.23 1.26
C VAL A 46 -10.86 21.28 2.35
N GLU A 47 -9.94 22.25 2.40
CA GLU A 47 -9.98 23.38 3.33
C GLU A 47 -10.51 24.65 2.62
N TYR A 48 -11.79 24.97 2.82
CA TYR A 48 -12.40 26.19 2.23
C TYR A 48 -11.64 27.44 2.66
N GLU A 49 -11.38 27.58 3.96
CA GLU A 49 -10.71 28.74 4.54
C GLU A 49 -9.27 28.89 4.03
N GLU A 50 -8.56 27.80 3.77
CA GLU A 50 -7.21 27.85 3.18
C GLU A 50 -7.26 28.33 1.72
N ILE A 51 -8.23 27.84 0.94
CA ILE A 51 -8.43 28.26 -0.46
C ILE A 51 -8.82 29.75 -0.49
N GLU A 52 -9.74 30.18 0.37
CA GLU A 52 -10.19 31.57 0.48
C GLU A 52 -9.05 32.50 0.90
N ALA A 53 -8.30 32.16 1.94
CA ALA A 53 -7.18 32.97 2.38
C ALA A 53 -6.11 33.15 1.28
N ARG A 54 -5.79 32.08 0.54
CA ARG A 54 -4.87 32.16 -0.61
C ARG A 54 -5.44 33.02 -1.73
N TYR A 55 -6.72 32.86 -2.05
CA TYR A 55 -7.41 33.63 -3.08
C TYR A 55 -7.39 35.13 -2.76
N LEU A 56 -7.83 35.51 -1.55
CA LEU A 56 -7.90 36.90 -1.10
C LEU A 56 -6.52 37.54 -1.06
N THR A 57 -5.51 36.85 -0.53
CA THR A 57 -4.13 37.38 -0.47
C THR A 57 -3.56 37.68 -1.86
N ARG A 58 -3.81 36.78 -2.83
CA ARG A 58 -3.35 36.97 -4.21
C ARG A 58 -4.17 38.04 -4.93
N GLN A 59 -5.47 38.13 -4.67
CA GLN A 59 -6.33 39.16 -5.24
C GLN A 59 -5.93 40.55 -4.75
N GLU A 60 -5.71 40.73 -3.45
CA GLU A 60 -5.25 41.98 -2.86
C GLU A 60 -3.90 42.42 -3.47
N PHE A 61 -2.98 41.48 -3.67
CA PHE A 61 -1.73 41.76 -4.38
C PHE A 61 -1.98 42.21 -5.83
N LEU A 62 -2.83 41.53 -6.59
CA LEU A 62 -3.14 41.89 -7.97
C LEU A 62 -3.80 43.28 -8.06
N ASP A 63 -4.73 43.58 -7.16
CA ASP A 63 -5.43 44.86 -7.08
C ASP A 63 -4.45 45.99 -6.73
N SER A 64 -3.50 45.75 -5.82
CA SER A 64 -2.46 46.73 -5.47
C SER A 64 -1.50 47.08 -6.63
N MET A 65 -1.40 46.18 -7.62
CA MET A 65 -0.56 46.34 -8.81
C MET A 65 -1.33 46.93 -10.00
N GLU A 66 -2.64 47.11 -9.90
CA GLU A 66 -3.46 47.69 -10.95
C GLU A 66 -3.04 49.14 -11.24
N GLY A 67 -2.90 49.49 -12.53
CA GLY A 67 -2.46 50.83 -12.95
C GLY A 67 -0.96 51.12 -12.79
N GLN A 68 -0.17 50.22 -12.21
CA GLN A 68 1.29 50.37 -12.13
C GLN A 68 1.96 50.08 -13.48
N ASN A 69 3.08 50.76 -13.77
CA ASN A 69 3.85 50.51 -14.98
C ASN A 69 4.71 49.24 -14.83
N ILE A 70 4.25 48.15 -15.45
CA ILE A 70 4.87 46.81 -15.39
C ILE A 70 6.35 46.84 -15.80
N TYR A 71 6.75 47.70 -16.75
CA TYR A 71 8.14 47.81 -17.23
C TYR A 71 9.11 48.41 -16.21
N ARG A 72 8.62 48.95 -15.09
CA ARG A 72 9.42 49.49 -13.99
C ARG A 72 9.43 48.60 -12.75
N LEU A 73 8.72 47.46 -12.79
CA LEU A 73 8.63 46.53 -11.67
C LEU A 73 9.82 45.57 -11.65
N HIS A 74 10.15 45.09 -10.45
CA HIS A 74 11.15 44.04 -10.28
C HIS A 74 10.69 42.75 -11.00
N PRO A 75 11.57 41.99 -11.66
CA PRO A 75 11.18 40.77 -12.41
C PRO A 75 10.37 39.76 -11.59
N ALA A 76 10.67 39.59 -10.31
CA ALA A 76 9.91 38.70 -9.41
C ALA A 76 8.45 39.15 -9.23
N ILE A 77 8.18 40.46 -9.23
CA ILE A 77 6.82 41.01 -9.15
C ILE A 77 6.07 40.72 -10.45
N ILE A 78 6.72 40.92 -11.60
CA ILE A 78 6.16 40.61 -12.92
C ILE A 78 5.79 39.13 -13.02
N PHE A 79 6.69 38.26 -12.55
CA PHE A 79 6.47 36.81 -12.50
C PHE A 79 5.30 36.45 -11.57
N ALA A 80 5.22 37.04 -10.37
CA ALA A 80 4.09 36.83 -9.46
C ALA A 80 2.76 37.28 -10.07
N ILE A 81 2.72 38.42 -10.76
CA ILE A 81 1.52 38.90 -11.46
C ILE A 81 1.08 37.89 -12.54
N ASP A 82 2.01 37.39 -13.35
CA ASP A 82 1.71 36.43 -14.41
C ASP A 82 1.12 35.12 -13.88
N ILE A 83 1.70 34.58 -12.80
CA ILE A 83 1.21 33.37 -12.14
C ILE A 83 -0.13 33.62 -11.44
N PHE A 84 -0.25 34.70 -10.67
CA PHE A 84 -1.46 34.98 -9.89
C PHE A 84 -2.67 35.25 -10.79
N LYS A 85 -2.48 35.91 -11.95
CA LYS A 85 -3.56 36.07 -12.94
C LYS A 85 -4.08 34.75 -13.50
N GLN A 86 -3.27 33.69 -13.49
CA GLN A 86 -3.67 32.37 -13.98
C GLN A 86 -4.30 31.51 -12.87
N ILE A 87 -3.69 31.46 -11.67
CA ILE A 87 -4.16 30.57 -10.59
C ILE A 87 -5.34 31.14 -9.79
N ASN A 88 -5.46 32.46 -9.65
CA ASN A 88 -6.50 33.06 -8.81
C ASN A 88 -7.93 32.81 -9.35
N PRO A 89 -8.17 32.87 -10.68
CA PRO A 89 -9.45 32.43 -11.25
C PRO A 89 -9.78 30.96 -10.96
N ILE A 90 -8.78 30.08 -10.87
CA ILE A 90 -8.97 28.67 -10.53
C ILE A 90 -9.42 28.54 -9.08
N ASP A 91 -8.73 29.19 -8.14
CA ASP A 91 -9.14 29.17 -6.72
C ASP A 91 -10.52 29.80 -6.51
N LYS A 92 -10.86 30.86 -7.23
CA LYS A 92 -12.22 31.43 -7.23
C LYS A 92 -13.27 30.41 -7.66
N ALA A 93 -13.05 29.74 -8.80
CA ALA A 93 -13.97 28.73 -9.31
C ALA A 93 -14.09 27.51 -8.37
N ARG A 94 -13.03 27.18 -7.62
CA ARG A 94 -13.07 26.15 -6.57
C ARG A 94 -13.99 26.56 -5.42
N LEU A 95 -13.90 27.80 -4.95
CA LEU A 95 -14.76 28.33 -3.89
C LEU A 95 -16.23 28.36 -4.35
N GLU A 96 -16.50 28.89 -5.54
CA GLU A 96 -17.85 28.93 -6.12
C GLU A 96 -18.46 27.52 -6.24
N ALA A 97 -17.68 26.54 -6.71
CA ALA A 97 -18.15 25.15 -6.80
C ALA A 97 -18.44 24.52 -5.44
N LEU A 98 -17.69 24.88 -4.38
CA LEU A 98 -17.99 24.44 -3.02
C LEU A 98 -19.26 25.09 -2.46
N ASP A 99 -19.44 26.39 -2.71
CA ASP A 99 -20.62 27.16 -2.27
C ASP A 99 -21.90 26.66 -2.95
N GLU A 100 -21.82 26.30 -4.23
CA GLU A 100 -22.93 25.73 -5.01
C GLU A 100 -23.16 24.24 -4.73
N GLY A 101 -22.23 23.57 -4.03
CA GLY A 101 -22.27 22.13 -3.80
C GLY A 101 -22.01 21.29 -5.06
N ASP A 102 -21.50 21.88 -6.15
CA ASP A 102 -21.11 21.16 -7.36
C ASP A 102 -19.73 20.52 -7.20
N LEU A 103 -19.73 19.35 -6.54
CA LEU A 103 -18.50 18.60 -6.28
C LEU A 103 -17.82 18.08 -7.55
N LYS A 104 -18.55 17.90 -8.66
CA LYS A 104 -17.93 17.53 -9.95
C LYS A 104 -17.17 18.70 -10.53
N LYS A 105 -17.77 19.89 -10.50
CA LYS A 105 -17.08 21.11 -10.92
C LYS A 105 -15.88 21.37 -10.03
N TYR A 106 -16.03 21.26 -8.71
CA TYR A 106 -14.92 21.38 -7.77
C TYR A 106 -13.78 20.43 -8.11
N ALA A 107 -14.09 19.18 -8.46
CA ALA A 107 -13.07 18.21 -8.84
C ALA A 107 -12.34 18.60 -10.14
N GLU A 108 -13.07 19.06 -11.16
CA GLU A 108 -12.51 19.52 -12.42
C GLU A 108 -11.52 20.69 -12.21
N VAL A 109 -11.95 21.75 -11.51
CA VAL A 109 -11.07 22.92 -11.28
C VAL A 109 -9.93 22.61 -10.30
N THR A 110 -10.13 21.68 -9.36
CA THR A 110 -9.07 21.24 -8.44
C THR A 110 -8.01 20.40 -9.15
N ARG A 111 -8.37 19.58 -10.15
CA ARG A 111 -7.40 18.91 -11.04
C ARG A 111 -6.49 19.94 -11.70
N ASP A 112 -7.08 20.97 -12.31
CA ASP A 112 -6.32 22.02 -13.01
C ASP A 112 -5.40 22.79 -12.06
N TRP A 113 -5.89 23.05 -10.84
CA TRP A 113 -5.08 23.63 -9.77
C TRP A 113 -3.86 22.77 -9.43
N TYR A 114 -4.01 21.45 -9.29
CA TYR A 114 -2.88 20.56 -9.00
C TYR A 114 -1.86 20.54 -10.13
N TYR A 115 -2.28 20.40 -11.39
CA TYR A 115 -1.35 20.40 -12.52
C TYR A 115 -0.62 21.74 -12.65
N PHE A 116 -1.34 22.85 -12.55
CA PHE A 116 -0.76 24.19 -12.64
C PHE A 116 0.24 24.43 -11.50
N THR A 117 -0.17 24.17 -10.26
CA THR A 117 0.68 24.37 -9.07
C THR A 117 1.93 23.51 -9.15
N ASN A 118 1.80 22.25 -9.55
CA ASN A 118 2.94 21.35 -9.71
C ASN A 118 3.92 21.84 -10.78
N ALA A 119 3.42 22.35 -11.91
CA ALA A 119 4.24 22.85 -13.02
C ALA A 119 5.09 24.08 -12.65
N ILE A 120 4.59 24.95 -11.76
CA ILE A 120 5.31 26.16 -11.31
C ILE A 120 6.16 25.93 -10.05
N THR A 121 5.92 24.84 -9.32
CA THR A 121 6.55 24.57 -8.02
C THR A 121 7.72 23.59 -8.14
N TYR A 122 7.62 22.56 -8.98
CA TYR A 122 8.68 21.55 -9.07
C TYR A 122 10.00 22.15 -9.54
N LYS A 123 11.05 22.02 -8.72
CA LYS A 123 12.39 22.59 -8.94
C LYS A 123 12.40 24.12 -9.10
N SER A 124 11.45 24.79 -8.48
CA SER A 124 11.36 26.25 -8.44
C SER A 124 11.90 26.78 -7.13
N ASP A 125 12.77 27.80 -7.18
CA ASP A 125 13.26 28.49 -5.97
C ASP A 125 12.23 29.48 -5.41
N SER A 126 11.12 29.73 -6.12
CA SER A 126 10.15 30.78 -5.79
C SER A 126 8.84 30.26 -5.18
N PHE A 127 8.52 28.99 -5.39
CA PHE A 127 7.29 28.37 -4.90
C PHE A 127 7.61 27.09 -4.14
N SER A 128 6.82 26.80 -3.12
CA SER A 128 6.93 25.57 -2.34
C SER A 128 5.60 24.83 -2.31
N TYR A 129 5.68 23.52 -2.23
CA TYR A 129 4.52 22.67 -1.97
C TYR A 129 3.98 22.91 -0.55
N ASN A 130 2.85 22.27 -0.23
CA ASN A 130 2.29 22.30 1.12
C ASN A 130 3.36 22.01 2.18
N SER A 131 3.47 22.90 3.17
CA SER A 131 4.46 22.79 4.26
C SER A 131 4.43 21.45 4.99
N LYS A 132 3.27 20.76 5.02
CA LYS A 132 3.07 19.45 5.62
C LYS A 132 3.98 18.34 5.03
N TYR A 133 4.51 18.50 3.80
CA TYR A 133 5.47 17.55 3.22
C TYR A 133 6.90 17.70 3.79
N PHE A 134 7.25 18.90 4.27
CA PHE A 134 8.59 19.24 4.74
C PHE A 134 8.76 18.92 6.22
N ILE A 135 8.74 17.62 6.54
CA ILE A 135 8.98 17.12 7.89
C ILE A 135 10.48 16.92 8.16
N LYS A 136 10.85 16.98 9.43
CA LYS A 136 12.23 16.78 9.88
C LYS A 136 12.78 15.43 9.39
N ASN A 137 13.98 15.44 8.80
CA ASN A 137 14.68 14.27 8.23
C ASN A 137 14.02 13.64 6.99
N ASN A 138 13.18 14.38 6.25
CA ASN A 138 12.77 13.96 4.91
C ASN A 138 13.60 14.70 3.84
N ASP A 139 14.70 14.09 3.43
CA ASP A 139 15.58 14.64 2.38
C ASP A 139 14.92 14.62 0.98
N TYR A 140 13.79 13.94 0.82
CA TYR A 140 13.06 13.77 -0.44
C TYR A 140 11.67 14.44 -0.42
N ALA A 141 11.45 15.41 0.47
CA ALA A 141 10.16 16.06 0.66
C ALA A 141 9.59 16.68 -0.63
N GLU A 142 10.44 17.30 -1.45
CA GLU A 142 10.02 17.90 -2.72
C GLU A 142 9.57 16.84 -3.75
N ASP A 143 10.31 15.73 -3.86
CA ASP A 143 9.96 14.61 -4.75
C ASP A 143 8.66 13.92 -4.30
N ASP A 144 8.47 13.78 -2.98
CA ASP A 144 7.26 13.19 -2.40
C ASP A 144 6.04 14.11 -2.63
N ALA A 145 6.21 15.42 -2.50
CA ALA A 145 5.17 16.39 -2.78
C ALA A 145 4.81 16.44 -4.27
N PHE A 146 5.82 16.43 -5.15
CA PHE A 146 5.64 16.33 -6.60
C PHE A 146 4.84 15.08 -6.99
N TYR A 147 5.20 13.92 -6.42
CA TYR A 147 4.45 12.68 -6.63
C TYR A 147 3.00 12.82 -6.16
N ALA A 148 2.79 13.34 -4.95
CA ALA A 148 1.47 13.47 -4.36
C ALA A 148 0.57 14.44 -5.15
N TYR A 149 1.07 15.58 -5.61
CA TYR A 149 0.30 16.55 -6.38
C TYR A 149 -0.17 15.95 -7.72
N LEU A 150 0.70 15.23 -8.41
CA LEU A 150 0.34 14.54 -9.65
C LEU A 150 -0.62 13.37 -9.41
N GLU A 151 -0.44 12.62 -8.32
CA GLU A 151 -1.40 11.57 -7.93
C GLU A 151 -2.77 12.19 -7.65
N GLN A 152 -2.85 13.30 -6.91
CA GLN A 152 -4.11 13.98 -6.64
C GLN A 152 -4.74 14.54 -7.91
N ALA A 153 -3.96 15.16 -8.80
CA ALA A 153 -4.48 15.64 -10.09
C ALA A 153 -5.19 14.50 -10.85
N ALA A 154 -4.54 13.33 -10.95
CA ALA A 154 -5.13 12.16 -11.59
C ALA A 154 -6.39 11.66 -10.86
N ARG A 155 -6.44 11.70 -9.52
CA ARG A 155 -7.67 11.36 -8.77
C ARG A 155 -8.79 12.33 -9.11
N TYR A 156 -8.53 13.64 -9.03
CA TYR A 156 -9.52 14.68 -9.31
C TYR A 156 -10.02 14.66 -10.75
N ASP A 157 -9.18 14.29 -11.72
CA ASP A 157 -9.61 14.08 -13.10
C ASP A 157 -10.66 12.97 -13.23
N THR A 158 -10.45 11.84 -12.53
CA THR A 158 -11.45 10.77 -12.52
C THR A 158 -12.70 11.12 -11.71
N TYR A 159 -12.57 11.94 -10.66
CA TYR A 159 -13.72 12.40 -9.87
C TYR A 159 -14.61 13.34 -10.68
N ALA A 160 -14.03 14.25 -11.47
CA ALA A 160 -14.78 15.13 -12.37
C ALA A 160 -15.68 14.34 -13.33
N ASN A 161 -15.21 13.17 -13.76
CA ASN A 161 -15.91 12.26 -14.66
C ASN A 161 -16.66 11.12 -13.94
N ALA A 162 -16.87 11.22 -12.62
CA ALA A 162 -17.45 10.13 -11.83
C ALA A 162 -18.94 9.91 -12.14
N ASN A 163 -19.32 8.62 -12.21
CA ASN A 163 -20.71 8.15 -12.33
C ASN A 163 -21.32 7.74 -10.98
N TYR A 164 -20.69 8.15 -9.87
CA TYR A 164 -21.13 7.89 -8.51
C TYR A 164 -21.19 9.21 -7.74
N GLU A 165 -21.95 9.21 -6.64
CA GLU A 165 -22.07 10.37 -5.76
C GLU A 165 -20.72 10.70 -5.11
N LEU A 166 -20.32 11.96 -5.21
CA LEU A 166 -19.10 12.48 -4.62
C LEU A 166 -19.42 13.05 -3.23
N SER A 167 -18.42 13.04 -2.37
CA SER A 167 -18.49 13.65 -1.04
C SER A 167 -17.11 14.15 -0.62
N THR A 168 -17.05 15.04 0.36
CA THR A 168 -15.79 15.49 0.96
C THR A 168 -14.98 14.32 1.53
N GLU A 169 -15.65 13.34 2.14
CA GLU A 169 -15.02 12.10 2.63
C GLU A 169 -14.30 11.30 1.52
N ILE A 170 -14.82 11.33 0.29
CA ILE A 170 -14.18 10.70 -0.88
C ILE A 170 -12.93 11.49 -1.30
N PHE A 171 -13.02 12.82 -1.36
CA PHE A 171 -11.88 13.67 -1.72
C PHE A 171 -10.74 13.56 -0.70
N GLU A 172 -11.08 13.48 0.59
CA GLU A 172 -10.12 13.32 1.68
C GLU A 172 -9.69 11.86 1.92
N GLN A 173 -10.16 10.92 1.08
CA GLN A 173 -9.79 9.51 1.14
C GLN A 173 -10.08 8.84 2.50
N ARG A 174 -11.20 9.21 3.14
CA ARG A 174 -11.61 8.74 4.47
C ARG A 174 -12.49 7.50 4.42
N THR A 175 -13.09 7.18 3.28
CA THR A 175 -13.97 6.02 3.14
C THR A 175 -13.27 4.71 3.52
N ALA A 176 -14.05 3.67 3.87
CA ALA A 176 -13.50 2.40 4.30
C ALA A 176 -12.56 1.77 3.26
N LEU A 177 -12.94 1.75 1.99
CA LEU A 177 -12.12 1.19 0.91
C LEU A 177 -10.84 2.00 0.65
N GLN A 178 -10.90 3.33 0.68
CA GLN A 178 -9.71 4.19 0.53
C GLN A 178 -8.77 4.08 1.73
N THR A 179 -9.32 3.93 2.94
CA THR A 179 -8.52 3.64 4.13
C THR A 179 -7.82 2.28 4.01
N PHE A 180 -8.50 1.27 3.45
CA PHE A 180 -7.89 -0.02 3.19
C PHE A 180 -6.76 0.06 2.14
N GLU A 181 -6.97 0.80 1.05
CA GLU A 181 -5.95 1.10 0.04
C GLU A 181 -4.71 1.74 0.67
N ARG A 182 -4.91 2.81 1.46
CA ARG A 182 -3.82 3.49 2.18
C ARG A 182 -3.06 2.56 3.10
N LEU A 183 -3.75 1.69 3.84
CA LEU A 183 -3.12 0.71 4.71
C LEU A 183 -2.32 -0.34 3.92
N LEU A 184 -2.83 -0.79 2.77
CA LEU A 184 -2.17 -1.74 1.89
C LEU A 184 -0.96 -1.15 1.15
N LYS A 185 -0.96 0.16 0.85
CA LYS A 185 0.23 0.92 0.41
C LYS A 185 1.22 1.16 1.56
N GLY A 186 0.77 1.01 2.81
CA GLY A 186 1.56 1.18 4.02
C GLY A 186 2.12 -0.13 4.59
N LEU A 187 2.20 -0.21 5.92
CA LEU A 187 2.82 -1.33 6.64
C LEU A 187 1.92 -2.57 6.77
N LEU A 188 0.62 -2.48 6.47
CA LEU A 188 -0.32 -3.57 6.70
C LEU A 188 0.10 -4.89 6.01
N PRO A 189 0.53 -4.91 4.74
CA PRO A 189 0.94 -6.16 4.12
C PRO A 189 2.10 -6.83 4.85
N VAL A 190 3.11 -6.05 5.26
CA VAL A 190 4.25 -6.56 6.04
C VAL A 190 3.78 -7.13 7.38
N ILE A 191 2.88 -6.43 8.10
CA ILE A 191 2.29 -6.91 9.36
C ILE A 191 1.57 -8.24 9.14
N LEU A 192 0.78 -8.37 8.09
CA LEU A 192 0.06 -9.60 7.77
C LEU A 192 1.03 -10.75 7.43
N ILE A 193 2.06 -10.48 6.63
CA ILE A 193 3.08 -11.47 6.27
C ILE A 193 3.85 -11.93 7.53
N VAL A 194 4.17 -11.02 8.46
CA VAL A 194 4.76 -11.37 9.77
C VAL A 194 3.81 -12.21 10.61
N CYS A 195 2.51 -11.91 10.64
CA CYS A 195 1.52 -12.75 11.31
C CYS A 195 1.50 -14.17 10.72
N VAL A 196 1.56 -14.31 9.39
CA VAL A 196 1.64 -15.61 8.72
C VAL A 196 2.91 -16.36 9.07
N LEU A 197 4.06 -15.69 9.11
CA LEU A 197 5.31 -16.28 9.59
C LEU A 197 5.15 -16.85 11.01
N LEU A 198 4.56 -16.07 11.93
CA LEU A 198 4.35 -16.49 13.31
C LEU A 198 3.33 -17.64 13.44
N LEU A 199 2.30 -17.68 12.59
CA LEU A 199 1.35 -18.79 12.55
C LEU A 199 1.96 -20.08 11.96
N ALA A 200 2.94 -19.94 11.07
CA ALA A 200 3.59 -21.07 10.40
C ALA A 200 4.75 -21.67 11.22
N ILE A 201 5.40 -20.89 12.08
CA ILE A 201 6.73 -21.19 12.65
C ILE A 201 6.84 -22.54 13.37
N ASP A 202 5.81 -22.93 14.11
CA ASP A 202 5.83 -24.13 14.96
C ASP A 202 4.99 -25.29 14.40
N ILE A 203 4.43 -25.15 13.20
CA ILE A 203 3.48 -26.12 12.63
C ILE A 203 4.10 -27.52 12.42
N VAL A 204 5.41 -27.60 12.14
CA VAL A 204 6.15 -28.86 11.96
C VAL A 204 6.98 -29.22 13.21
N THR A 205 7.41 -28.24 14.00
CA THR A 205 8.25 -28.53 15.17
C THR A 205 7.43 -29.02 16.36
N LYS A 206 6.17 -28.58 16.51
CA LYS A 206 5.24 -29.09 17.53
C LYS A 206 5.05 -30.60 17.46
N ASP A 207 5.04 -31.14 16.25
CA ASP A 207 4.85 -32.55 15.94
C ASP A 207 5.94 -33.44 16.54
N ARG A 208 7.15 -32.90 16.64
CA ARG A 208 8.28 -33.62 17.21
C ARG A 208 8.23 -33.71 18.72
N ARG A 209 7.47 -32.84 19.38
CA ARG A 209 7.24 -32.91 20.83
C ARG A 209 6.27 -34.05 21.18
N HIS A 210 5.38 -34.41 20.25
CA HIS A 210 4.37 -35.46 20.44
C HIS A 210 4.37 -36.49 19.31
N PRO A 211 5.48 -37.25 19.14
CA PRO A 211 5.71 -38.14 18.01
C PRO A 211 4.72 -39.32 17.94
N SER A 212 4.21 -39.77 19.08
CA SER A 212 3.27 -40.89 19.19
C SER A 212 1.92 -40.60 18.52
N ILE A 213 1.43 -39.37 18.62
CA ILE A 213 0.12 -38.95 18.08
C ILE A 213 0.13 -39.02 16.55
N ILE A 214 1.25 -38.62 15.93
CA ILE A 214 1.35 -38.51 14.47
C ILE A 214 1.73 -39.84 13.82
N LYS A 215 2.46 -40.71 14.54
CA LYS A 215 2.70 -42.09 14.11
C LYS A 215 1.39 -42.90 13.99
N GLY A 216 0.33 -42.49 14.69
CA GLY A 216 -1.00 -43.11 14.60
C GLY A 216 -1.76 -42.87 13.29
N PHE A 217 -1.31 -41.94 12.43
CA PHE A 217 -1.95 -41.68 11.14
C PHE A 217 -1.19 -42.37 9.99
N PRO A 218 -1.81 -43.32 9.23
CA PRO A 218 -1.19 -44.01 8.11
C PRO A 218 -1.16 -43.12 6.85
N ILE A 219 -0.41 -42.01 6.92
CA ILE A 219 -0.29 -41.02 5.84
C ILE A 219 1.20 -40.79 5.57
N SER A 220 1.57 -40.68 4.29
CA SER A 220 2.95 -40.35 3.90
C SER A 220 3.36 -38.95 4.35
N ASP A 221 4.64 -38.77 4.65
CA ASP A 221 5.18 -37.53 5.21
C ASP A 221 4.95 -36.30 4.31
N TRP A 222 5.03 -36.46 2.99
CA TRP A 222 4.72 -35.40 2.03
C TRP A 222 3.24 -34.95 2.12
N LYS A 223 2.31 -35.91 2.23
CA LYS A 223 0.87 -35.61 2.36
C LYS A 223 0.58 -34.90 3.69
N LYS A 224 1.34 -35.17 4.75
CA LYS A 224 1.24 -34.45 6.03
C LYS A 224 1.67 -33.00 5.89
N LEU A 225 2.76 -32.72 5.17
CA LEU A 225 3.24 -31.36 4.92
C LEU A 225 2.24 -30.55 4.08
N LEU A 226 1.64 -31.15 3.05
CA LEU A 226 0.56 -30.49 2.31
C LEU A 226 -0.61 -30.10 3.21
N VAL A 227 -1.07 -31.02 4.06
CA VAL A 227 -2.17 -30.72 4.98
C VAL A 227 -1.79 -29.56 5.89
N LYS A 228 -0.55 -29.51 6.40
CA LYS A 228 -0.07 -28.38 7.21
C LYS A 228 -0.04 -27.08 6.43
N MET A 229 0.46 -27.09 5.19
CA MET A 229 0.44 -25.93 4.30
C MET A 229 -0.99 -25.38 4.13
N VAL A 230 -1.95 -26.24 3.82
CA VAL A 230 -3.36 -25.86 3.66
C VAL A 230 -3.96 -25.35 4.97
N VAL A 231 -3.68 -25.99 6.11
CA VAL A 231 -4.17 -25.54 7.43
C VAL A 231 -3.64 -24.15 7.78
N VAL A 232 -2.34 -23.90 7.57
CA VAL A 232 -1.75 -22.57 7.84
C VAL A 232 -2.28 -21.53 6.86
N LEU A 233 -2.47 -21.87 5.59
CA LEU A 233 -3.06 -20.95 4.60
C LEU A 233 -4.49 -20.55 5.00
N LEU A 234 -5.36 -21.53 5.29
CA LEU A 234 -6.72 -21.26 5.75
C LEU A 234 -6.73 -20.49 7.08
N GLY A 235 -5.82 -20.82 7.99
CA GLY A 235 -5.60 -20.06 9.22
C GLY A 235 -5.21 -18.60 8.95
N SER A 236 -4.34 -18.37 7.97
CA SER A 236 -3.90 -17.03 7.58
C SER A 236 -5.03 -16.20 6.98
N LEU A 237 -5.98 -16.82 6.27
CA LEU A 237 -7.18 -16.13 5.77
C LEU A 237 -8.06 -15.57 6.89
N VAL A 238 -8.02 -16.15 8.09
CA VAL A 238 -8.76 -15.64 9.26
C VAL A 238 -8.21 -14.30 9.75
N LEU A 239 -6.98 -13.91 9.38
CA LEU A 239 -6.43 -12.58 9.68
C LEU A 239 -7.26 -11.45 9.05
N PHE A 240 -8.01 -11.71 7.98
CA PHE A 240 -8.88 -10.71 7.36
C PHE A 240 -10.18 -10.48 8.13
N VAL A 241 -10.59 -11.38 9.03
CA VAL A 241 -11.82 -11.21 9.82
C VAL A 241 -11.80 -9.95 10.70
N PRO A 242 -10.78 -9.70 11.54
CA PRO A 242 -10.72 -8.45 12.29
C PRO A 242 -10.63 -7.23 11.39
N LEU A 243 -9.90 -7.31 10.26
CA LEU A 243 -9.81 -6.21 9.30
C LEU A 243 -11.17 -5.87 8.69
N LEU A 244 -11.95 -6.87 8.28
CA LEU A 244 -13.31 -6.69 7.76
C LEU A 244 -14.23 -6.05 8.81
N ALA A 245 -14.13 -6.46 10.07
CA ALA A 245 -14.88 -5.81 11.16
C ALA A 245 -14.48 -4.33 11.30
N GLY A 246 -13.19 -4.02 11.20
CA GLY A 246 -12.71 -2.64 11.21
C GLY A 246 -13.23 -1.81 10.02
N LEU A 247 -13.24 -2.39 8.81
CA LEU A 247 -13.78 -1.74 7.61
C LEU A 247 -15.28 -1.46 7.72
N ILE A 248 -16.05 -2.35 8.34
CA ILE A 248 -17.47 -2.11 8.61
C ILE A 248 -17.64 -0.91 9.54
N ILE A 249 -16.86 -0.81 10.61
CA ILE A 249 -16.95 0.31 11.56
C ILE A 249 -16.59 1.63 10.87
N ILE A 250 -15.50 1.68 10.09
CA ILE A 250 -15.13 2.87 9.30
C ILE A 250 -16.23 3.20 8.28
N GLY A 251 -16.78 2.18 7.61
CA GLY A 251 -17.84 2.35 6.62
C GLY A 251 -19.11 2.98 7.19
N LEU A 252 -19.42 2.71 8.46
CA LEU A 252 -20.52 3.34 9.18
C LEU A 252 -20.20 4.79 9.63
N GLN A 253 -18.92 5.17 9.73
CA GLN A 253 -18.49 6.51 10.17
C GLN A 253 -18.27 7.49 9.01
N SER A 254 -17.54 7.06 7.98
CA SER A 254 -17.08 7.90 6.85
C SER A 254 -17.56 7.38 5.48
N GLY A 255 -18.46 6.40 5.46
CA GLY A 255 -18.94 5.75 4.24
C GLY A 255 -18.04 4.61 3.76
N PHE A 256 -18.64 3.64 3.06
CA PHE A 256 -17.92 2.47 2.54
C PHE A 256 -17.01 2.80 1.35
N GLY A 257 -17.37 3.78 0.53
CA GLY A 257 -16.70 4.09 -0.73
C GLY A 257 -17.21 3.22 -1.89
N ASN A 258 -16.56 3.34 -3.05
CA ASN A 258 -16.93 2.62 -4.27
C ASN A 258 -15.69 1.95 -4.89
N PHE A 259 -15.83 0.74 -5.43
CA PHE A 259 -14.74 0.06 -6.14
C PHE A 259 -14.30 0.78 -7.42
N ASN A 260 -15.14 1.65 -7.97
CA ASN A 260 -14.82 2.51 -9.11
C ASN A 260 -14.09 3.80 -8.72
N LEU A 261 -13.82 4.02 -7.43
CA LEU A 261 -12.94 5.11 -7.00
C LEU A 261 -11.56 4.97 -7.65
N PRO A 262 -10.87 6.08 -7.92
CA PRO A 262 -9.52 6.04 -8.47
C PRO A 262 -8.51 5.58 -7.42
N SER A 263 -7.57 4.75 -7.86
CA SER A 263 -6.30 4.49 -7.22
C SER A 263 -5.23 4.61 -8.31
N PRO A 264 -4.77 5.83 -8.64
CA PRO A 264 -3.86 6.05 -9.76
C PRO A 264 -2.57 5.23 -9.64
N MET A 265 -2.06 4.81 -10.80
CA MET A 265 -0.83 4.05 -10.92
C MET A 265 0.24 4.90 -11.58
N TYR A 266 1.45 4.96 -11.01
CA TYR A 266 2.55 5.70 -11.61
C TYR A 266 2.94 5.11 -12.99
N ALA A 267 2.96 5.96 -14.01
CA ALA A 267 3.27 5.64 -15.39
C ALA A 267 4.53 6.41 -15.82
N PRO A 268 5.70 5.75 -15.89
CA PRO A 268 6.98 6.42 -16.13
C PRO A 268 7.17 6.95 -17.55
N HIS A 269 6.39 6.44 -18.50
CA HIS A 269 6.51 6.73 -19.93
C HIS A 269 5.66 7.94 -20.38
N LEU A 270 4.86 8.53 -19.51
CA LEU A 270 4.03 9.70 -19.84
C LEU A 270 4.81 11.00 -19.64
N GLU A 271 4.61 11.95 -20.57
CA GLU A 271 5.18 13.29 -20.44
C GLU A 271 4.50 14.06 -19.31
N TRP A 272 5.30 14.55 -18.36
CA TRP A 272 4.83 15.27 -17.18
C TRP A 272 4.06 16.57 -17.49
N ARG A 273 4.18 17.12 -18.71
CA ARG A 273 3.52 18.36 -19.13
C ARG A 273 2.16 18.17 -19.83
N GLN A 274 1.84 16.99 -20.34
CA GLN A 274 0.64 16.81 -21.19
C GLN A 274 -0.38 15.84 -20.59
N GLU A 275 0.07 14.73 -19.98
CA GLU A 275 -0.85 13.65 -19.57
C GLU A 275 -0.69 13.24 -18.10
N GLY A 276 0.29 13.81 -17.40
CA GLY A 276 0.63 13.42 -16.04
C GLY A 276 1.27 12.03 -15.99
N LYS A 277 2.16 11.78 -15.03
CA LYS A 277 2.84 10.47 -14.89
C LYS A 277 1.94 9.41 -14.24
N PHE A 278 0.63 9.42 -14.46
CA PHE A 278 -0.29 8.53 -13.78
C PHE A 278 -1.40 8.02 -14.70
N GLU A 279 -1.58 6.71 -14.71
CA GLU A 279 -2.70 6.05 -15.35
C GLU A 279 -3.84 5.82 -14.36
N PRO A 280 -5.10 5.99 -14.78
CA PRO A 280 -6.25 5.69 -13.93
C PRO A 280 -6.36 4.17 -13.75
N MET A 281 -6.43 3.74 -12.49
CA MET A 281 -6.79 2.37 -12.11
C MET A 281 -7.91 2.43 -11.09
N THR A 282 -8.89 1.53 -11.20
CA THR A 282 -9.99 1.48 -10.24
C THR A 282 -9.51 0.85 -8.93
N LEU A 283 -10.12 1.27 -7.82
CA LEU A 283 -9.85 0.77 -6.49
C LEU A 283 -10.08 -0.75 -6.40
N GLY A 284 -11.11 -1.27 -7.08
CA GLY A 284 -11.35 -2.71 -7.16
C GLY A 284 -10.21 -3.48 -7.83
N MET A 285 -9.65 -2.96 -8.92
CA MET A 285 -8.51 -3.57 -9.60
C MET A 285 -7.25 -3.52 -8.71
N PHE A 286 -6.98 -2.38 -8.07
CA PHE A 286 -5.89 -2.23 -7.10
C PHE A 286 -6.00 -3.26 -5.96
N LEU A 287 -7.16 -3.36 -5.32
CA LEU A 287 -7.40 -4.27 -4.19
C LEU A 287 -7.26 -5.73 -4.63
N GLY A 288 -7.82 -6.10 -5.78
CA GLY A 288 -7.71 -7.46 -6.32
C GLY A 288 -6.26 -7.87 -6.59
N GLN A 289 -5.49 -7.03 -7.30
CA GLN A 289 -4.08 -7.30 -7.59
C GLN A 289 -3.23 -7.37 -6.32
N THR A 290 -3.48 -6.46 -5.37
CA THR A 290 -2.75 -6.41 -4.10
C THR A 290 -3.00 -7.66 -3.26
N LEU A 291 -4.26 -8.11 -3.17
CA LEU A 291 -4.63 -9.34 -2.46
C LEU A 291 -4.01 -10.58 -3.12
N ILE A 292 -3.97 -10.65 -4.46
CA ILE A 292 -3.32 -11.76 -5.18
C ILE A 292 -1.82 -11.84 -4.85
N LEU A 293 -1.10 -10.71 -4.91
CA LEU A 293 0.32 -10.69 -4.51
C LEU A 293 0.52 -11.04 -3.04
N LEU A 294 -0.33 -10.52 -2.15
CA LEU A 294 -0.26 -10.80 -0.71
C LEU A 294 -0.46 -12.30 -0.41
N LEU A 295 -1.45 -12.92 -1.04
CA LEU A 295 -1.72 -14.36 -0.90
C LEU A 295 -0.57 -15.21 -1.48
N THR A 296 0.05 -14.74 -2.56
CA THR A 296 1.24 -15.39 -3.12
C THR A 296 2.41 -15.32 -2.13
N TRP A 297 2.60 -14.19 -1.46
CA TRP A 297 3.57 -14.07 -0.37
C TRP A 297 3.26 -14.98 0.83
N PHE A 298 1.99 -15.13 1.21
CA PHE A 298 1.62 -16.09 2.25
C PHE A 298 2.07 -17.50 1.86
N MET A 299 1.85 -17.90 0.60
CA MET A 299 2.32 -19.20 0.09
C MET A 299 3.83 -19.31 0.17
N VAL A 300 4.59 -18.30 -0.28
CA VAL A 300 6.05 -18.30 -0.20
C VAL A 300 6.53 -18.47 1.25
N ILE A 301 6.05 -17.64 2.18
CA ILE A 301 6.46 -17.69 3.59
C ILE A 301 6.14 -19.04 4.24
N ILE A 302 4.92 -19.56 4.03
CA ILE A 302 4.53 -20.86 4.57
C ILE A 302 5.48 -21.95 4.04
N ASN A 303 5.77 -21.95 2.73
CA ASN A 303 6.66 -22.94 2.12
C ASN A 303 8.10 -22.82 2.64
N VAL A 304 8.64 -21.62 2.77
CA VAL A 304 9.98 -21.38 3.34
C VAL A 304 10.06 -21.91 4.76
N VAL A 305 9.07 -21.60 5.60
CA VAL A 305 9.04 -22.03 7.00
C VAL A 305 8.94 -23.55 7.11
N LEU A 306 8.11 -24.19 6.29
CA LEU A 306 8.01 -25.66 6.24
C LEU A 306 9.34 -26.29 5.82
N LEU A 307 9.99 -25.77 4.77
CA LEU A 307 11.30 -26.24 4.31
C LEU A 307 12.36 -26.08 5.41
N CYS A 308 12.43 -24.91 6.05
CA CYS A 308 13.37 -24.65 7.14
C CYS A 308 13.13 -25.59 8.34
N SER A 309 11.87 -25.86 8.68
CA SER A 309 11.50 -26.77 9.76
C SER A 309 11.98 -28.21 9.52
N ILE A 310 11.99 -28.61 8.25
CA ILE A 310 12.48 -29.91 7.80
C ILE A 310 14.01 -29.96 7.93
N ILE A 311 14.71 -28.93 7.45
CA ILE A 311 16.18 -28.85 7.40
C ILE A 311 16.78 -28.63 8.79
N PHE A 312 16.47 -27.50 9.42
CA PHE A 312 17.15 -27.02 10.64
C PHE A 312 16.55 -27.55 11.93
N ARG A 313 15.29 -27.98 11.86
CA ARG A 313 14.59 -28.57 13.01
C ARG A 313 14.45 -27.68 14.23
N ASN A 314 14.56 -26.37 14.04
CA ASN A 314 14.57 -25.38 15.10
C ASN A 314 13.61 -24.23 14.78
N GLU A 315 12.70 -23.93 15.71
CA GLU A 315 11.73 -22.82 15.61
C GLU A 315 12.45 -21.48 15.44
N MET A 316 13.55 -21.24 16.16
CA MET A 316 14.29 -19.97 16.10
C MET A 316 14.95 -19.75 14.74
N MET A 317 15.41 -20.82 14.09
CA MET A 317 16.00 -20.72 12.75
C MET A 317 14.93 -20.41 11.70
N ASN A 318 13.75 -21.04 11.80
CA ASN A 318 12.61 -20.72 10.95
C ASN A 318 12.23 -19.24 11.06
N PHE A 319 12.22 -18.70 12.28
CA PHE A 319 11.95 -17.30 12.53
C PHE A 319 12.97 -16.38 11.88
N ALA A 320 14.27 -16.63 12.13
CA ALA A 320 15.36 -15.80 11.64
C ALA A 320 15.39 -15.73 10.11
N ILE A 321 15.22 -16.87 9.43
CA ILE A 321 15.18 -16.94 7.96
C ILE A 321 13.94 -16.24 7.42
N GLY A 322 12.77 -16.44 8.05
CA GLY A 322 11.54 -15.75 7.67
C GLY A 322 11.65 -14.23 7.79
N LEU A 323 12.25 -13.74 8.88
CA LEU A 323 12.49 -12.31 9.07
C LEU A 323 13.47 -11.76 8.04
N LEU A 324 14.57 -12.47 7.75
CA LEU A 324 15.53 -12.05 6.74
C LEU A 324 14.85 -11.91 5.37
N LEU A 325 13.94 -12.83 5.01
CA LEU A 325 13.20 -12.75 3.77
C LEU A 325 12.23 -11.55 3.74
N ILE A 326 11.50 -11.29 4.84
CA ILE A 326 10.55 -10.17 4.93
C ILE A 326 11.26 -8.82 4.90
N PHE A 327 12.36 -8.69 5.65
CA PHE A 327 13.12 -7.43 5.77
C PHE A 327 14.29 -7.35 4.80
N GLY A 328 14.43 -8.32 3.90
CA GLY A 328 15.53 -8.42 2.94
C GLY A 328 15.66 -7.18 2.06
N GLU A 329 14.53 -6.57 1.70
CA GLU A 329 14.48 -5.30 0.94
C GLU A 329 15.31 -4.19 1.61
N LYS A 330 15.32 -4.14 2.96
CA LYS A 330 15.99 -3.07 3.71
C LYS A 330 17.51 -3.06 3.55
N PHE A 331 18.13 -4.16 3.10
CA PHE A 331 19.57 -4.21 2.87
C PHE A 331 20.01 -3.47 1.61
N TYR A 332 19.12 -3.28 0.64
CA TYR A 332 19.41 -2.57 -0.61
C TYR A 332 18.43 -1.42 -0.88
N PHE A 333 17.49 -1.14 0.03
CA PHE A 333 16.58 -0.02 -0.08
C PHE A 333 17.34 1.31 -0.05
N SER A 334 17.42 1.96 -1.20
CA SER A 334 17.83 3.36 -1.36
C SER A 334 16.97 3.99 -2.45
N ARG A 335 16.68 5.29 -2.32
CA ARG A 335 16.11 6.05 -3.43
C ARG A 335 17.04 5.94 -4.64
N TYR A 336 16.44 5.83 -5.83
CA TYR A 336 17.15 5.76 -7.11
C TYR A 336 18.06 4.52 -7.33
N VAL A 337 18.02 3.52 -6.44
CA VAL A 337 18.90 2.33 -6.55
C VAL A 337 18.66 1.53 -7.84
N GLY A 338 17.44 1.60 -8.40
CA GLY A 338 17.07 0.92 -9.63
C GLY A 338 17.73 1.48 -10.88
N TYR A 339 18.35 2.66 -10.80
CA TYR A 339 19.23 3.18 -11.85
C TYR A 339 20.54 2.39 -11.95
N PHE A 340 21.04 1.88 -10.82
CA PHE A 340 22.32 1.18 -10.77
C PHE A 340 22.14 -0.34 -10.88
N TRP A 341 21.13 -0.90 -10.21
CA TRP A 341 20.97 -2.34 -10.02
C TRP A 341 19.60 -2.83 -10.49
N ASP A 342 19.57 -4.05 -11.03
CA ASP A 342 18.35 -4.74 -11.47
C ASP A 342 17.52 -5.28 -10.29
N ILE A 343 17.02 -4.39 -9.46
CA ILE A 343 16.27 -4.74 -8.24
C ILE A 343 14.95 -5.48 -8.53
N GLN A 344 14.43 -5.38 -9.75
CA GLN A 344 13.20 -6.02 -10.20
C GLN A 344 13.26 -7.55 -10.21
N ILE A 345 14.46 -8.13 -10.19
CA ILE A 345 14.68 -9.59 -10.21
C ILE A 345 14.61 -10.18 -8.79
N TYR A 346 14.80 -9.36 -7.75
CA TYR A 346 14.78 -9.85 -6.36
C TYR A 346 13.35 -10.03 -5.87
N PRO A 347 12.94 -11.24 -5.42
CA PRO A 347 11.61 -11.46 -4.87
C PRO A 347 11.28 -10.53 -3.70
N THR A 348 12.27 -10.18 -2.88
CA THR A 348 12.13 -9.28 -1.72
C THR A 348 11.70 -7.86 -2.10
N SER A 349 11.94 -7.42 -3.35
CA SER A 349 11.48 -6.11 -3.83
C SER A 349 9.96 -6.02 -3.90
N TYR A 350 9.27 -7.17 -3.89
CA TYR A 350 7.82 -7.26 -4.00
C TYR A 350 7.10 -7.38 -2.65
N ILE A 351 7.80 -7.23 -1.51
CA ILE A 351 7.20 -7.39 -0.18
C ILE A 351 6.14 -6.31 0.12
N GLN A 352 6.33 -5.10 -0.41
CA GLN A 352 5.40 -3.96 -0.27
C GLN A 352 4.34 -3.98 -1.37
N VAL A 353 3.50 -5.00 -1.35
CA VAL A 353 2.57 -5.35 -2.45
C VAL A 353 1.71 -4.18 -2.94
N GLY A 354 1.17 -3.33 -2.06
CA GLY A 354 0.35 -2.19 -2.48
C GLY A 354 1.14 -1.13 -3.24
N GLN A 355 2.39 -0.87 -2.84
CA GLN A 355 3.27 0.09 -3.50
C GLN A 355 3.80 -0.42 -4.85
N ILE A 356 3.84 -1.74 -5.04
CA ILE A 356 4.15 -2.36 -6.34
C ILE A 356 2.98 -2.21 -7.29
N VAL A 357 1.76 -2.52 -6.82
CA VAL A 357 0.56 -2.43 -7.65
C VAL A 357 0.28 -0.99 -8.10
N SER A 358 0.47 0.00 -7.22
CA SER A 358 0.37 1.42 -7.61
C SER A 358 1.61 1.95 -8.33
N LYS A 359 2.63 1.12 -8.57
CA LYS A 359 3.95 1.50 -9.11
C LYS A 359 4.64 2.65 -8.35
N GLN A 360 4.26 2.90 -7.10
CA GLN A 360 4.92 3.88 -6.24
C GLN A 360 6.40 3.51 -6.03
N ARG A 361 6.71 2.21 -5.96
CA ARG A 361 8.09 1.73 -5.88
C ARG A 361 8.93 2.05 -7.11
N ASN A 362 8.31 2.14 -8.28
CA ASN A 362 8.98 2.49 -9.53
C ASN A 362 9.48 3.93 -9.47
N PHE A 363 8.66 4.84 -8.92
CA PHE A 363 9.07 6.22 -8.66
C PHE A 363 10.23 6.28 -7.66
N TYR A 364 10.12 5.59 -6.51
CA TYR A 364 11.16 5.62 -5.47
C TYR A 364 12.49 5.04 -5.91
N TYR A 365 12.46 3.96 -6.68
CA TYR A 365 13.66 3.30 -7.15
C TYR A 365 14.15 3.80 -8.50
N MET A 366 13.36 4.61 -9.20
CA MET A 366 13.61 5.02 -10.60
C MET A 366 13.83 3.78 -11.49
N ASN A 367 12.86 2.86 -11.42
CA ASN A 367 12.87 1.61 -12.16
C ASN A 367 11.48 1.32 -12.72
N ASP A 368 11.38 1.19 -14.03
CA ASP A 368 10.10 1.08 -14.71
C ASP A 368 9.58 -0.36 -14.80
N PHE A 369 10.40 -1.34 -14.45
CA PHE A 369 10.16 -2.76 -14.64
C PHE A 369 9.57 -3.46 -13.41
N LEU A 370 9.47 -2.77 -12.27
CA LEU A 370 8.77 -3.29 -11.09
C LEU A 370 7.25 -3.25 -11.34
N ASP A 371 6.66 -4.40 -11.66
CA ASP A 371 5.23 -4.47 -11.93
C ASP A 371 4.54 -5.67 -11.24
N PHE A 372 3.21 -5.67 -11.28
CA PHE A 372 2.40 -6.74 -10.71
C PHE A 372 2.68 -8.10 -11.35
N ASN A 373 2.83 -8.14 -12.68
CA ASN A 373 2.94 -9.39 -13.43
C ASN A 373 4.27 -10.10 -13.16
N LEU A 374 5.38 -9.37 -13.24
CA LEU A 374 6.73 -9.86 -12.93
C LEU A 374 6.82 -10.29 -11.47
N GLY A 375 6.27 -9.49 -10.55
CA GLY A 375 6.19 -9.85 -9.13
C GLY A 375 5.45 -11.15 -8.89
N LEU A 376 4.28 -11.31 -9.51
CA LEU A 376 3.49 -12.54 -9.41
C LEU A 376 4.24 -13.75 -9.98
N GLN A 377 4.85 -13.61 -11.16
CA GLN A 377 5.63 -14.67 -11.79
C GLN A 377 6.82 -15.08 -10.93
N LEU A 378 7.63 -14.12 -10.45
CA LEU A 378 8.80 -14.38 -9.62
C LEU A 378 8.43 -15.08 -8.30
N LEU A 379 7.37 -14.63 -7.63
CA LEU A 379 6.92 -15.23 -6.37
C LEU A 379 6.32 -16.63 -6.57
N LEU A 380 5.59 -16.86 -7.66
CA LEU A 380 5.08 -18.19 -8.01
C LEU A 380 6.21 -19.16 -8.34
N VAL A 381 7.18 -18.74 -9.15
CA VAL A 381 8.38 -19.53 -9.46
C VAL A 381 9.14 -19.86 -8.17
N LEU A 382 9.35 -18.88 -7.30
CA LEU A 382 9.98 -19.08 -5.99
C LEU A 382 9.22 -20.11 -5.15
N ALA A 383 7.88 -19.97 -5.04
CA ALA A 383 7.04 -20.90 -4.30
C ALA A 383 7.16 -22.34 -4.85
N VAL A 384 7.10 -22.51 -6.17
CA VAL A 384 7.25 -23.82 -6.84
C VAL A 384 8.63 -24.42 -6.56
N VAL A 385 9.70 -23.63 -6.70
CA VAL A 385 11.07 -24.06 -6.42
C VAL A 385 11.19 -24.55 -4.97
N ILE A 386 10.66 -23.81 -4.00
CA ILE A 386 10.69 -24.22 -2.59
C ILE A 386 9.89 -25.51 -2.36
N ILE A 387 8.73 -25.66 -2.98
CA ILE A 387 7.92 -26.90 -2.90
C ILE A 387 8.71 -28.09 -3.48
N LEU A 388 9.39 -27.91 -4.61
CA LEU A 388 10.22 -28.96 -5.21
C LEU A 388 11.37 -29.36 -4.27
N PHE A 389 12.08 -28.40 -3.69
CA PHE A 389 13.12 -28.68 -2.70
C PHE A 389 12.57 -29.41 -1.46
N MET A 390 11.38 -29.02 -1.00
CA MET A 390 10.70 -29.68 0.10
C MET A 390 10.40 -31.16 -0.23
N LEU A 391 9.85 -31.42 -1.41
CA LEU A 391 9.54 -32.77 -1.90
C LEU A 391 10.78 -33.64 -2.02
N LEU A 392 11.84 -33.14 -2.65
CA LEU A 392 13.12 -33.84 -2.81
C LEU A 392 13.72 -34.21 -1.44
N THR A 393 13.66 -33.29 -0.48
CA THR A 393 14.18 -33.51 0.88
C THR A 393 13.41 -34.61 1.61
N VAL A 394 12.09 -34.67 1.43
CA VAL A 394 11.22 -35.66 2.09
C VAL A 394 11.30 -37.04 1.42
N MET A 395 11.45 -37.09 0.09
CA MET A 395 11.56 -38.34 -0.66
C MET A 395 12.91 -39.03 -0.47
N ASN A 396 13.96 -38.29 -0.10
CA ASN A 396 15.25 -38.87 0.19
C ASN A 396 15.18 -39.71 1.49
N ARG A 397 15.42 -41.03 1.39
CA ARG A 397 15.19 -42.07 2.43
C ARG A 397 15.88 -41.84 3.79
N ARG A 398 16.72 -40.80 3.92
CA ARG A 398 17.32 -40.36 5.19
C ARG A 398 16.38 -39.51 6.06
N TYR A 399 15.25 -39.03 5.51
CA TYR A 399 14.29 -38.23 6.25
C TYR A 399 13.18 -39.09 6.87
N LYS A 400 13.04 -39.00 8.20
CA LYS A 400 11.81 -39.38 8.91
C LYS A 400 11.31 -38.11 9.59
N LEU A 401 10.06 -37.71 9.32
CA LEU A 401 9.44 -36.51 9.93
C LEU A 401 9.47 -36.59 11.47
N ILE A 402 9.50 -37.83 11.97
CA ILE A 402 9.62 -38.22 13.36
C ILE A 402 10.64 -39.37 13.46
N LYS A 403 11.74 -39.18 14.21
CA LYS A 403 12.54 -40.32 14.68
C LYS A 403 11.79 -41.01 15.81
#